data_AF-A0A7J7UT68-F1
#
_entry.id   AF-A0A7J7UT68-F1
#
_cell.length_a   1.000
_cell.length_b   1.000
_cell.length_c   1.000
_cell.angle_alpha   90.00
_cell.angle_beta   90.00
_cell.angle_gamma   90.00
#
_symmetry.space_group_name_H-M   'P 1'
#
loop_
_entity.id
_entity.type
_entity.pdbx_description
1 polymer ?
#
loop_
_entity_poly.entity_id
_entity_poly.type
_entity_poly.pdbx_seq_one_letter_code
_entity_poly.pdbx_strand_id
1 'polypeptide(L)'
;MEDKVGKRGLRTIGVITKLDLMDEGTDARDILENKLLPLRRGYVGVVNRSQKDIDGKKDIKAAMLAERKFFLSHPAYRHIADRMGTPHLQKVLNQQLTNHIRDTLPNFRNKLQAQMLSIEHEVEAYKNFKPEDPTRKTKALLQMVQQFAVDFEKRIEGSGDQVDTLELSGGAKINRIFHERFPFEIVKMEFNEKELRREISYAIKNIHGIRTGLFTPDMAFEAIVKKQIVKLKGPSLKSVDLVMQELINTVKKCTKKLANFPRLCEETERIVANHIREREGKTKDQVLLLIDIQVSYINTNHEDFIGFAK
;
A
#
# COMPACT_ATOMS: atom_id res chain seq x y z
N MET A 1 6.86 -40.41 -4.02
CA MET A 1 7.06 -38.95 -3.80
C MET A 1 7.04 -38.12 -5.09
N GLU A 2 7.30 -38.68 -6.28
CA GLU A 2 7.28 -37.92 -7.55
C GLU A 2 5.88 -37.55 -8.08
N ASP A 3 4.82 -38.26 -7.68
CA ASP A 3 3.46 -38.05 -8.20
C ASP A 3 2.86 -36.65 -7.95
N LYS A 4 3.40 -35.89 -6.99
CA LYS A 4 2.87 -34.56 -6.64
C LYS A 4 3.44 -33.41 -7.47
N VAL A 5 4.62 -33.54 -8.07
CA VAL A 5 5.28 -32.42 -8.78
C VAL A 5 5.40 -32.66 -10.28
N GLY A 6 5.10 -33.86 -10.78
CA GLY A 6 5.27 -34.23 -12.19
C GLY A 6 4.07 -34.96 -12.78
N LYS A 7 2.88 -34.32 -12.83
CA LYS A 7 1.61 -34.92 -13.31
C LYS A 7 1.61 -35.52 -14.74
N ARG A 8 2.74 -35.57 -15.45
CA ARG A 8 2.88 -36.17 -16.79
C ARG A 8 4.14 -37.03 -17.01
N GLY A 9 4.94 -37.31 -15.96
CA GLY A 9 6.16 -38.14 -16.10
C GLY A 9 7.18 -37.63 -17.15
N LEU A 10 7.09 -36.35 -17.54
CA LEU A 10 7.83 -35.78 -18.68
C LEU A 10 9.32 -35.57 -18.42
N ARG A 11 9.70 -35.51 -17.14
CA ARG A 11 11.05 -35.20 -16.64
C ARG A 11 11.63 -36.29 -15.74
N THR A 12 10.92 -37.40 -15.59
CA THR A 12 11.30 -38.51 -14.69
C THR A 12 11.90 -39.64 -15.50
N ILE A 13 13.02 -40.18 -15.02
CA ILE A 13 13.69 -41.38 -15.55
C ILE A 13 13.60 -42.42 -14.44
N GLY A 14 13.02 -43.58 -14.74
CA GLY A 14 12.98 -44.67 -13.78
C GLY A 14 14.34 -45.36 -13.70
N VAL A 15 14.88 -45.53 -12.50
CA VAL A 15 16.12 -46.29 -12.29
C VAL A 15 15.82 -47.42 -11.31
N ILE A 16 16.00 -48.66 -11.75
CA ILE A 16 15.79 -49.85 -10.92
C ILE A 16 17.16 -50.38 -10.55
N THR A 17 17.42 -50.52 -9.26
CA THR A 17 18.68 -51.05 -8.73
C THR A 17 18.45 -52.39 -8.04
N LYS A 18 19.53 -53.12 -7.74
CA LYS A 18 19.50 -54.39 -6.99
C LYS A 18 18.70 -55.51 -7.68
N LEU A 19 18.74 -55.54 -9.01
CA LEU A 19 18.10 -56.59 -9.82
C LEU A 19 18.70 -57.98 -9.57
N ASP A 20 19.90 -58.02 -9.00
CA ASP A 20 20.63 -59.22 -8.58
C ASP A 20 20.16 -59.81 -7.24
N LEU A 21 19.37 -59.07 -6.46
CA LEU A 21 18.84 -59.47 -5.15
C LEU A 21 17.34 -59.81 -5.19
N MET A 22 16.80 -60.05 -6.38
CA MET A 22 15.41 -60.47 -6.54
C MET A 22 15.23 -61.94 -6.15
N ASP A 23 14.07 -62.27 -5.57
CA ASP A 23 13.74 -63.65 -5.18
C ASP A 23 13.70 -64.56 -6.42
N GLU A 24 14.20 -65.79 -6.26
CA GLU A 24 14.23 -66.78 -7.34
C GLU A 24 12.82 -67.04 -7.89
N GLY A 25 12.65 -66.86 -9.20
CA GLY A 25 11.36 -66.97 -9.89
C GLY A 25 10.62 -65.64 -10.10
N THR A 26 11.15 -64.52 -9.59
CA THR A 26 10.62 -63.18 -9.86
C THR A 26 11.54 -62.39 -10.78
N ASP A 27 10.95 -61.52 -11.62
CA ASP A 27 11.71 -60.57 -12.44
C ASP A 27 11.00 -59.21 -12.51
N ALA A 28 11.76 -58.16 -12.85
CA ALA A 28 11.27 -56.80 -13.00
C ALA A 28 11.02 -56.45 -14.48
N ARG A 29 10.79 -57.46 -15.34
CA ARG A 29 10.71 -57.27 -16.79
C ARG A 29 9.58 -56.33 -17.18
N ASP A 30 8.40 -56.49 -16.59
CA ASP A 30 7.23 -55.65 -16.91
C ASP A 30 7.45 -54.17 -16.53
N ILE A 31 8.30 -53.90 -15.54
CA ILE A 31 8.67 -52.53 -15.16
C ILE A 31 9.74 -51.99 -16.12
N LEU A 32 10.78 -52.77 -16.41
CA LEU A 32 11.87 -52.38 -17.33
C LEU A 32 11.40 -52.22 -18.78
N GLU A 33 10.39 -52.99 -19.20
CA GLU A 33 9.72 -52.84 -20.50
C GLU A 33 8.66 -51.73 -20.50
N ASN A 34 8.56 -50.96 -19.41
CA ASN A 34 7.68 -49.79 -19.29
C ASN A 34 6.18 -50.12 -19.38
N LYS A 35 5.76 -51.35 -19.00
CA LYS A 35 4.38 -51.84 -19.09
C LYS A 35 3.56 -51.59 -17.83
N LEU A 36 4.16 -51.73 -16.65
CA LEU A 36 3.44 -51.62 -15.38
C LEU A 36 3.10 -50.16 -15.02
N LEU A 37 4.11 -49.29 -14.99
CA LEU A 37 3.95 -47.85 -14.71
C LEU A 37 4.69 -47.04 -15.79
N PRO A 38 4.02 -46.67 -16.90
CA PRO A 38 4.70 -46.10 -18.05
C PRO A 38 5.27 -44.70 -17.79
N LEU A 39 6.60 -44.56 -17.93
CA LEU A 39 7.33 -43.29 -17.92
C LEU A 39 7.70 -42.88 -19.34
N ARG A 40 7.62 -41.58 -19.65
CA ARG A 40 7.98 -41.07 -20.99
C ARG A 40 9.46 -41.27 -21.33
N ARG A 41 10.33 -41.30 -20.31
CA ARG A 41 11.78 -41.53 -20.47
C ARG A 41 12.21 -42.97 -20.17
N GLY A 42 11.24 -43.86 -19.91
CA GLY A 42 11.47 -45.27 -19.64
C GLY A 42 12.19 -45.57 -18.32
N TYR A 43 12.60 -46.82 -18.19
CA TYR A 43 13.35 -47.35 -17.05
C TYR A 43 14.71 -47.86 -17.49
N VAL A 44 15.72 -47.71 -16.62
CA VAL A 44 17.04 -48.29 -16.78
C VAL A 44 17.37 -49.12 -15.54
N GLY A 45 17.65 -50.40 -15.75
CA GLY A 45 18.13 -51.31 -14.72
C GLY A 45 19.64 -51.15 -14.51
N VAL A 46 20.07 -51.13 -13.25
CA VAL A 46 21.48 -51.00 -12.85
C VAL A 46 21.80 -52.05 -11.78
N VAL A 47 22.95 -52.70 -11.91
CA VAL A 47 23.46 -53.63 -10.89
C VAL A 47 24.69 -53.00 -10.23
N ASN A 48 24.57 -52.76 -8.93
CA ASN A 48 25.62 -52.12 -8.14
C ASN A 48 26.51 -53.16 -7.45
N ARG A 49 27.63 -52.70 -6.88
CA ARG A 49 28.46 -53.52 -5.99
C ARG A 49 27.66 -53.93 -4.76
N SER A 50 27.70 -55.21 -4.40
CA SER A 50 27.14 -55.72 -3.14
C SER A 50 27.97 -55.25 -1.94
N GLN A 51 27.45 -55.39 -0.72
CA GLN A 51 28.20 -55.00 0.48
C GLN A 51 29.56 -55.74 0.58
N LYS A 52 29.59 -57.02 0.22
CA LYS A 52 30.82 -57.82 0.16
C LYS A 52 31.80 -57.31 -0.89
N ASP A 53 31.32 -56.88 -2.06
CA ASP A 53 32.17 -56.29 -3.10
C ASP A 53 32.76 -54.94 -2.69
N ILE A 54 32.04 -54.17 -1.86
CA ILE A 54 32.50 -52.90 -1.30
C ILE A 54 33.61 -53.14 -0.28
N ASP A 55 33.39 -54.07 0.66
CA ASP A 55 34.38 -54.43 1.67
C ASP A 55 35.65 -55.02 1.03
N GLY A 56 35.48 -55.78 -0.07
CA GLY A 56 36.55 -56.32 -0.91
C GLY A 56 37.16 -55.33 -1.92
N LYS A 57 36.76 -54.04 -1.90
CA LYS A 57 37.26 -52.96 -2.79
C LYS A 57 37.25 -53.33 -4.28
N LYS A 58 36.20 -53.98 -4.76
CA LYS A 58 36.06 -54.36 -6.16
C LYS A 58 36.16 -53.15 -7.09
N ASP A 59 37.02 -53.28 -8.10
CA ASP A 59 37.26 -52.24 -9.10
C ASP A 59 35.99 -51.92 -9.92
N ILE A 60 35.84 -50.67 -10.33
CA ILE A 60 34.69 -50.18 -11.08
C ILE A 60 34.61 -50.85 -12.46
N LYS A 61 35.74 -51.13 -13.13
CA LYS A 61 35.73 -51.84 -14.42
C LYS A 61 35.24 -53.28 -14.26
N ALA A 62 35.67 -53.96 -13.20
CA ALA A 62 35.19 -55.29 -12.86
C ALA A 62 33.69 -55.29 -12.52
N ALA A 63 33.18 -54.26 -11.84
CA ALA A 63 31.76 -54.09 -11.57
C ALA A 63 30.93 -53.88 -12.87
N MET A 64 31.40 -53.04 -13.79
CA MET A 64 30.72 -52.82 -15.09
C MET A 64 30.72 -54.10 -15.96
N LEU A 65 31.80 -54.88 -15.94
CA LEU A 65 31.85 -56.16 -16.65
C LEU A 65 30.89 -57.19 -16.02
N ALA A 66 30.81 -57.23 -14.69
CA ALA A 66 29.87 -58.10 -13.97
C ALA A 66 28.41 -57.70 -14.26
N GLU A 67 28.10 -56.41 -14.26
CA GLU A 67 26.79 -55.85 -14.65
C GLU A 67 26.42 -56.26 -16.09
N ARG A 68 27.34 -56.07 -17.04
CA ARG A 68 27.10 -56.45 -18.44
C ARG A 68 26.90 -57.97 -18.57
N LYS A 69 27.67 -58.78 -17.85
CA LYS A 69 27.52 -60.23 -17.83
C LYS A 69 26.15 -60.63 -17.31
N PHE A 70 25.70 -60.04 -16.19
CA PHE A 70 24.39 -60.30 -15.59
C PHE A 70 23.26 -60.07 -16.60
N PHE A 71 23.22 -58.91 -17.26
CA PHE A 71 22.15 -58.61 -18.21
C PHE A 71 22.18 -59.50 -19.46
N LEU A 72 23.36 -59.97 -19.89
CA LEU A 72 23.48 -60.88 -21.04
C LEU A 72 23.14 -62.34 -20.69
N SER A 73 23.43 -62.77 -19.46
CA SER A 73 23.18 -64.15 -19.00
C SER A 73 21.77 -64.38 -18.48
N HIS A 74 21.08 -63.33 -18.01
CA HIS A 74 19.74 -63.46 -17.43
C HIS A 74 18.66 -63.67 -18.50
N PRO A 75 17.90 -64.79 -18.49
CA PRO A 75 16.91 -65.11 -19.53
C PRO A 75 15.85 -64.02 -19.74
N ALA A 76 15.39 -63.38 -18.66
CA ALA A 76 14.37 -62.33 -18.70
C ALA A 76 14.86 -60.95 -19.20
N TYR A 77 16.17 -60.68 -19.22
CA TYR A 77 16.73 -59.35 -19.56
C TYR A 77 17.65 -59.35 -20.78
N ARG A 78 17.97 -60.52 -21.33
CA ARG A 78 18.94 -60.68 -22.43
C ARG A 78 18.58 -59.86 -23.68
N HIS A 79 17.30 -59.76 -24.03
CA HIS A 79 16.83 -59.02 -25.20
C HIS A 79 16.84 -57.49 -24.99
N ILE A 80 16.97 -57.01 -23.75
CA ILE A 80 17.04 -55.58 -23.40
C ILE A 80 18.40 -55.14 -22.88
N ALA A 81 19.40 -56.04 -22.85
CA ALA A 81 20.71 -55.81 -22.25
C ALA A 81 21.46 -54.57 -22.79
N ASP A 82 21.21 -54.16 -24.05
CA ASP A 82 21.82 -52.96 -24.65
C ASP A 82 21.20 -51.63 -24.19
N ARG A 83 20.01 -51.69 -23.58
CA ARG A 83 19.33 -50.56 -22.96
C ARG A 83 19.45 -50.54 -21.43
N MET A 84 20.27 -51.42 -20.88
CA MET A 84 20.46 -51.58 -19.44
C MET A 84 21.90 -51.31 -19.03
N GLY A 85 22.08 -51.12 -17.72
CA GLY A 85 23.37 -50.91 -17.08
C GLY A 85 23.78 -49.44 -16.96
N THR A 86 24.80 -49.24 -16.13
CA THR A 86 25.36 -47.94 -15.79
C THR A 86 25.82 -47.14 -17.02
N PRO A 87 26.51 -47.73 -18.02
CA PRO A 87 26.94 -46.99 -19.21
C PRO A 87 25.76 -46.45 -20.04
N HIS A 88 24.66 -47.21 -20.15
CA HIS A 88 23.46 -46.77 -20.86
C HIS A 88 22.79 -45.63 -20.10
N LEU A 89 22.66 -45.75 -18.77
CA LEU A 89 22.09 -44.70 -17.92
C LEU A 89 22.86 -43.39 -18.05
N GLN A 90 24.20 -43.42 -18.04
CA GLN A 90 25.03 -42.23 -18.23
C GLN A 90 24.76 -41.54 -19.58
N LYS A 91 24.68 -42.30 -20.67
CA LYS A 91 24.37 -41.77 -22.00
C LYS A 91 22.98 -41.14 -22.04
N VAL A 92 21.97 -41.80 -21.44
CA VAL A 92 20.61 -41.28 -21.36
C VAL A 92 20.57 -39.98 -20.56
N LEU A 93 21.20 -39.93 -19.39
CA LEU A 93 21.25 -38.72 -18.55
C LEU A 93 21.92 -37.55 -19.28
N ASN A 94 23.06 -37.78 -19.94
CA ASN A 94 23.76 -36.73 -20.70
C ASN A 94 22.90 -36.20 -21.86
N GLN A 95 22.25 -37.09 -22.61
CA GLN A 95 21.36 -36.69 -23.70
C GLN A 95 20.17 -35.88 -23.18
N GLN A 96 19.57 -36.33 -22.07
CA GLN A 96 18.41 -35.67 -21.46
C GLN A 96 18.77 -34.29 -20.90
N LEU A 97 19.93 -34.14 -20.27
CA LEU A 97 20.43 -32.85 -19.79
C LEU A 97 20.69 -31.91 -20.96
N THR A 98 21.38 -32.37 -22.00
CA THR A 98 21.71 -31.56 -23.19
C THR A 98 20.45 -31.06 -23.89
N ASN A 99 19.45 -31.93 -24.07
CA ASN A 99 18.18 -31.55 -24.66
C ASN A 99 17.43 -30.55 -23.78
N HIS A 100 17.39 -30.79 -22.46
CA HIS A 100 16.72 -29.88 -21.54
C HIS A 100 17.35 -28.48 -21.53
N ILE A 101 18.69 -28.40 -21.53
CA ILE A 101 19.40 -27.12 -21.65
C ILE A 101 19.00 -26.44 -22.95
N ARG A 102 19.06 -27.14 -24.09
CA ARG A 102 18.70 -26.58 -25.40
C ARG A 102 17.27 -26.05 -25.45
N ASP A 103 16.30 -26.79 -24.89
CA ASP A 103 14.89 -26.43 -24.94
C ASP A 103 14.55 -25.27 -23.98
N THR A 104 15.26 -25.17 -22.85
CA THR A 104 15.01 -24.13 -21.85
C THR A 104 15.76 -22.83 -22.11
N LEU A 105 16.90 -22.88 -22.81
CA LEU A 105 17.78 -21.73 -23.03
C LEU A 105 17.07 -20.54 -23.71
N PRO A 106 16.25 -20.72 -24.78
CA PRO A 106 15.58 -19.60 -25.43
C PRO A 106 14.61 -18.88 -24.49
N ASN A 107 13.81 -19.63 -23.73
CA ASN A 107 12.86 -19.07 -22.77
C ASN A 107 13.58 -18.38 -21.60
N PHE A 108 14.67 -18.98 -21.12
CA PHE A 108 15.49 -18.39 -20.07
C PHE A 108 16.13 -17.07 -20.54
N ARG A 109 16.70 -17.04 -21.74
CA ARG A 109 17.22 -15.81 -22.37
C ARG A 109 16.14 -14.74 -22.48
N ASN A 110 14.95 -15.08 -22.98
CA ASN A 110 13.86 -14.11 -23.11
C ASN A 110 13.43 -13.54 -21.75
N LYS A 111 13.37 -14.40 -20.72
CA LYS A 111 13.08 -13.97 -19.35
C LYS A 111 14.16 -13.02 -18.81
N LEU A 112 15.44 -13.34 -18.99
CA LEU A 112 16.54 -12.46 -18.60
C LEU A 112 16.49 -11.13 -19.35
N GLN A 113 16.18 -11.15 -20.65
CA GLN A 113 16.07 -9.94 -21.45
C GLN A 113 14.91 -9.06 -20.97
N ALA A 114 13.75 -9.63 -20.65
CA ALA A 114 12.63 -8.89 -20.08
C ALA A 114 12.97 -8.28 -18.71
N GLN A 115 13.66 -9.04 -17.84
CA GLN A 115 14.14 -8.53 -16.55
C GLN A 115 15.18 -7.42 -16.73
N MET A 116 16.10 -7.57 -17.68
CA MET A 116 17.11 -6.57 -18.00
C MET A 116 16.45 -5.26 -18.48
N LEU A 117 15.50 -5.32 -19.41
CA LEU A 117 14.78 -4.14 -19.90
C LEU A 117 14.00 -3.42 -18.79
N SER A 118 13.38 -4.17 -17.87
CA SER A 118 12.69 -3.59 -16.71
C SER A 118 13.66 -2.83 -15.80
N ILE A 119 14.85 -3.38 -15.56
CA ILE A 119 15.86 -2.78 -14.68
C ILE A 119 16.60 -1.64 -15.39
N GLU A 120 16.83 -1.73 -16.71
CA GLU A 120 17.50 -0.68 -17.49
C GLU A 120 16.77 0.66 -17.39
N HIS A 121 15.43 0.66 -17.32
CA HIS A 121 14.65 1.88 -17.12
C HIS A 121 14.98 2.56 -15.78
N GLU A 122 15.09 1.78 -14.70
CA GLU A 122 15.50 2.30 -13.39
C GLU A 122 16.97 2.72 -13.41
N VAL A 123 17.86 1.91 -13.99
CA VAL A 123 19.30 2.16 -14.05
C VAL A 123 19.64 3.41 -14.87
N GLU A 124 18.89 3.74 -15.92
CA GLU A 124 19.06 4.99 -16.66
C GLU A 124 18.92 6.21 -15.73
N ALA A 125 17.98 6.13 -14.78
CA ALA A 125 17.83 7.13 -13.74
C ALA A 125 18.99 7.13 -12.73
N TYR A 126 19.96 6.20 -12.78
CA TYR A 126 21.15 6.15 -11.93
C TYR A 126 22.49 6.21 -12.67
N LYS A 127 22.56 6.05 -14.01
CA LYS A 127 23.82 5.97 -14.78
C LYS A 127 24.79 7.14 -14.57
N ASN A 128 24.27 8.35 -14.37
CA ASN A 128 25.09 9.56 -14.12
C ASN A 128 25.25 9.86 -12.62
N PHE A 129 25.21 8.84 -11.76
CA PHE A 129 25.35 9.00 -10.31
C PHE A 129 26.79 9.30 -9.90
N LYS A 130 27.00 10.54 -9.43
CA LYS A 130 28.14 10.94 -8.64
C LYS A 130 27.64 11.29 -7.23
N PRO A 131 28.12 10.63 -6.16
CA PRO A 131 27.63 10.83 -4.79
C PRO A 131 27.69 12.29 -4.31
N GLU A 132 28.63 13.06 -4.87
CA GLU A 132 28.92 14.43 -4.44
C GLU A 132 28.42 15.52 -5.38
N ASP A 133 27.68 15.21 -6.45
CA ASP A 133 27.20 16.26 -7.37
C ASP A 133 26.07 17.11 -6.72
N PRO A 134 26.33 18.39 -6.38
CA PRO A 134 25.33 19.25 -5.74
C PRO A 134 24.13 19.52 -6.65
N THR A 135 24.31 19.53 -7.97
CA THR A 135 23.26 19.77 -8.97
C THR A 135 22.12 18.77 -8.83
N ARG A 136 22.48 17.52 -8.55
CA ARG A 136 21.51 16.43 -8.41
C ARG A 136 20.77 16.47 -7.09
N LYS A 137 21.46 16.86 -6.00
CA LYS A 137 20.82 17.09 -4.69
C LYS A 137 19.78 18.21 -4.78
N THR A 138 20.12 19.31 -5.45
CA THR A 138 19.19 20.41 -5.71
C THR A 138 18.01 19.98 -6.57
N LYS A 139 18.25 19.22 -7.65
CA LYS A 139 17.18 18.68 -8.50
C LYS A 139 16.24 17.75 -7.72
N ALA A 140 16.79 16.83 -6.93
CA ALA A 140 16.00 15.91 -6.12
C ALA A 140 15.15 16.67 -5.08
N LEU A 141 15.75 17.65 -4.38
CA LEU A 141 15.02 18.52 -3.45
C LEU A 141 13.86 19.23 -4.15
N LEU A 142 14.12 19.84 -5.31
CA LEU A 142 13.10 20.57 -6.08
C LEU A 142 11.95 19.65 -6.48
N GLN A 143 12.25 18.46 -7.01
CA GLN A 143 11.24 17.48 -7.42
C GLN A 143 10.40 17.01 -6.22
N MET A 144 11.03 16.76 -5.07
CA MET A 144 10.33 16.33 -3.86
C MET A 144 9.41 17.42 -3.30
N VAL A 145 9.86 18.68 -3.30
CA VAL A 145 9.04 19.83 -2.86
C VAL A 145 7.89 20.09 -3.83
N GLN A 146 8.13 20.02 -5.14
CA GLN A 146 7.08 20.16 -6.15
C GLN A 146 6.04 19.04 -6.02
N GLN A 147 6.47 17.79 -5.83
CA GLN A 147 5.56 16.68 -5.63
C GLN A 147 4.72 16.85 -4.36
N PHE A 148 5.34 17.31 -3.26
CA PHE A 148 4.62 17.62 -2.02
C PHE A 148 3.55 18.71 -2.25
N ALA A 149 3.89 19.79 -2.96
CA ALA A 149 2.96 20.88 -3.25
C ALA A 149 1.76 20.39 -4.07
N VAL A 150 2.01 19.65 -5.16
CA VAL A 150 0.95 19.06 -6.01
C VAL A 150 0.09 18.08 -5.22
N ASP A 151 0.69 17.24 -4.38
CA ASP A 151 -0.06 16.29 -3.55
C ASP A 151 -0.93 16.99 -2.49
N PHE A 152 -0.43 18.08 -1.91
CA PHE A 152 -1.19 18.89 -0.96
C PHE A 152 -2.38 19.57 -1.64
N GLU A 153 -2.17 20.22 -2.78
CA GLU A 153 -3.21 20.84 -3.62
C GLU A 153 -4.29 19.82 -3.99
N LYS A 154 -3.90 18.65 -4.53
CA LYS A 154 -4.84 17.57 -4.89
C LYS A 154 -5.70 17.11 -3.71
N ARG A 155 -5.13 17.05 -2.49
CA ARG A 155 -5.88 16.64 -1.29
C ARG A 155 -6.84 17.71 -0.76
N ILE A 156 -6.55 18.99 -0.99
CA ILE A 156 -7.39 20.12 -0.57
C ILE A 156 -8.48 20.41 -1.60
N GLU A 157 -8.15 20.40 -2.89
CA GLU A 157 -9.09 20.73 -3.96
C GLU A 157 -9.91 19.53 -4.45
N GLY A 158 -9.44 18.30 -4.17
CA GLY A 158 -10.08 17.09 -4.66
C GLY A 158 -9.78 16.76 -6.12
N SER A 159 -8.76 17.38 -6.71
CA SER A 159 -8.31 17.21 -8.10
C SER A 159 -7.37 15.99 -8.31
N GLY A 160 -7.51 14.94 -7.49
CA GLY A 160 -6.67 13.74 -7.59
C GLY A 160 -6.99 12.88 -8.82
N ASP A 161 -5.94 12.35 -9.48
CA ASP A 161 -6.11 11.43 -10.63
C ASP A 161 -6.81 10.12 -10.24
N GLN A 162 -6.76 9.78 -8.94
CA GLN A 162 -7.43 8.64 -8.35
C GLN A 162 -8.27 9.12 -7.16
N VAL A 163 -9.56 8.77 -7.17
CA VAL A 163 -10.48 9.09 -6.08
C VAL A 163 -10.36 8.02 -4.99
N ASP A 164 -9.97 8.43 -3.78
CA ASP A 164 -9.99 7.56 -2.61
C ASP A 164 -11.45 7.30 -2.21
N THR A 165 -11.83 6.02 -2.16
CA THR A 165 -13.20 5.57 -1.85
C THR A 165 -13.35 5.12 -0.40
N LEU A 166 -12.26 5.06 0.36
CA LEU A 166 -12.24 4.57 1.73
C LEU A 166 -12.22 5.72 2.74
N GLU A 167 -11.53 6.81 2.43
CA GLU A 167 -11.38 7.95 3.34
C GLU A 167 -11.75 9.28 2.66
N LEU A 168 -12.44 10.16 3.40
CA LEU A 168 -12.64 11.54 2.97
C LEU A 168 -11.29 12.28 2.84
N SER A 169 -11.15 13.04 1.75
CA SER A 169 -10.01 13.93 1.53
C SER A 169 -9.96 15.07 2.57
N GLY A 170 -8.79 15.72 2.69
CA GLY A 170 -8.64 16.88 3.58
C GLY A 170 -9.62 17.99 3.21
N GLY A 171 -9.75 18.28 1.92
CA GLY A 171 -10.72 19.23 1.38
C GLY A 171 -12.17 18.88 1.73
N ALA A 172 -12.58 17.61 1.53
CA ALA A 172 -13.94 17.17 1.85
C ALA A 172 -14.25 17.28 3.35
N LYS A 173 -13.28 16.98 4.22
CA LYS A 173 -13.43 17.16 5.67
C LYS A 173 -13.54 18.64 6.06
N ILE A 174 -12.76 19.52 5.44
CA ILE A 174 -12.87 20.98 5.63
C ILE A 174 -14.25 21.49 5.18
N ASN A 175 -14.73 21.04 4.02
CA ASN A 175 -16.07 21.37 3.53
C ASN A 175 -17.16 20.97 4.55
N ARG A 176 -17.06 19.76 5.10
CA ARG A 176 -17.96 19.29 6.16
C ARG A 176 -17.90 20.14 7.43
N ILE A 177 -16.72 20.63 7.81
CA ILE A 177 -16.59 21.54 8.95
C ILE A 177 -17.40 22.81 8.71
N PHE A 178 -17.26 23.43 7.54
CA PHE A 178 -17.95 24.68 7.22
C PHE A 178 -19.46 24.54 7.00
N HIS A 179 -19.91 23.45 6.38
CA HIS A 179 -21.30 23.32 5.92
C HIS A 179 -22.17 22.42 6.80
N GLU A 180 -21.60 21.52 7.59
CA GLU A 180 -22.36 20.69 8.52
C GLU A 180 -22.05 21.07 9.98
N ARG A 181 -20.78 21.07 10.35
CA ARG A 181 -20.41 21.18 11.78
C ARG A 181 -20.60 22.58 12.32
N PHE A 182 -20.14 23.61 11.61
CA PHE A 182 -20.22 24.99 12.08
C PHE A 182 -21.67 25.48 12.20
N PRO A 183 -22.55 25.29 11.19
CA PRO A 183 -23.98 25.61 11.32
C PRO A 183 -24.64 24.85 12.47
N PHE A 184 -24.32 23.57 12.64
CA PHE A 184 -24.81 22.77 13.77
C PHE A 184 -24.39 23.36 15.12
N GLU A 185 -23.13 23.75 15.29
CA GLU A 185 -22.66 24.37 16.54
C GLU A 185 -23.35 25.72 16.80
N ILE A 186 -23.73 26.48 15.76
CA ILE A 186 -24.52 27.70 15.90
C ILE A 186 -25.95 27.37 16.37
N VAL A 187 -26.64 26.46 15.69
CA VAL A 187 -28.03 26.08 16.04
C VAL A 187 -28.10 25.44 17.44
N LYS A 188 -27.08 24.65 17.79
CA LYS A 188 -26.96 24.04 19.12
C LYS A 188 -26.84 25.07 20.25
N MET A 189 -26.49 26.32 19.96
CA MET A 189 -26.63 27.42 20.92
C MET A 189 -28.12 27.73 21.11
N GLU A 190 -28.86 26.79 21.71
CA GLU A 190 -30.28 26.97 22.00
C GLU A 190 -30.47 28.15 22.97
N PHE A 191 -31.51 28.93 22.71
CA PHE A 191 -31.96 29.97 23.62
C PHE A 191 -32.89 29.36 24.64
N ASN A 192 -32.59 29.54 25.93
CA ASN A 192 -33.61 29.39 26.94
C ASN A 192 -34.57 30.57 26.84
N GLU A 193 -35.73 30.37 26.18
CA GLU A 193 -36.72 31.42 25.97
C GLU A 193 -37.16 32.10 27.27
N LYS A 194 -37.27 31.34 28.37
CA LYS A 194 -37.67 31.89 29.67
C LYS A 194 -36.59 32.84 30.20
N GLU A 195 -35.33 32.46 30.04
CA GLU A 195 -34.21 33.31 30.45
C GLU A 195 -34.10 34.55 29.56
N LEU A 196 -34.25 34.41 28.24
CA LEU A 196 -34.22 35.54 27.31
C LEU A 196 -35.33 36.54 27.60
N ARG A 197 -36.57 36.09 27.84
CA ARG A 197 -37.69 36.95 28.23
C ARG A 197 -37.42 37.69 29.54
N ARG A 198 -36.80 37.01 30.52
CA ARG A 198 -36.38 37.62 31.78
C ARG A 198 -35.34 38.70 31.54
N GLU A 199 -34.33 38.44 30.72
CA GLU A 199 -33.29 39.41 30.37
C GLU A 199 -33.86 40.64 29.65
N ILE A 200 -34.76 40.44 28.69
CA ILE A 200 -35.47 41.53 28.00
C ILE A 200 -36.25 42.37 29.03
N SER A 201 -36.98 41.74 29.94
CA SER A 201 -37.73 42.46 30.97
C SER A 201 -36.82 43.31 31.87
N TYR A 202 -35.66 42.78 32.29
CA TYR A 202 -34.70 43.54 33.07
C TYR A 202 -34.08 44.68 32.26
N ALA A 203 -33.70 44.45 30.99
CA ALA A 203 -33.13 45.47 30.13
C ALA A 203 -34.09 46.66 29.96
N ILE A 204 -35.36 46.40 29.64
CA ILE A 204 -36.39 47.44 29.48
C ILE A 204 -36.60 48.21 30.79
N LYS A 205 -36.74 47.53 31.93
CA LYS A 205 -36.93 48.18 33.24
C LYS A 205 -35.74 49.04 33.63
N ASN A 206 -34.51 48.54 33.43
CA ASN A 206 -33.29 49.25 33.77
C ASN A 206 -33.07 50.49 32.91
N ILE A 207 -33.42 50.45 31.62
CA ILE A 207 -33.29 51.60 30.71
C ILE A 207 -34.31 52.70 31.06
N HIS A 208 -35.55 52.32 31.39
CA HIS A 208 -36.55 53.28 31.85
C HIS A 208 -36.21 53.87 33.23
N GLY A 209 -35.61 53.07 34.11
CA GLY A 209 -35.23 53.49 35.46
C GLY A 209 -36.44 53.98 36.25
N ILE A 210 -36.37 55.22 36.74
CA ILE A 210 -37.45 55.86 37.50
C ILE A 210 -38.60 56.40 36.63
N ARG A 211 -38.43 56.43 35.30
CA ARG A 211 -39.42 56.98 34.36
C ARG A 211 -40.41 55.91 33.95
N THR A 212 -41.69 56.27 33.86
CA THR A 212 -42.72 55.40 33.28
C THR A 212 -42.57 55.38 31.76
N GLY A 213 -42.26 54.21 31.20
CA GLY A 213 -42.09 54.00 29.77
C GLY A 213 -43.40 53.81 29.01
N LEU A 214 -43.61 54.59 27.94
CA LEU A 214 -44.73 54.40 27.00
C LEU A 214 -44.39 53.46 25.83
N PHE A 215 -43.09 53.34 25.50
CA PHE A 215 -42.59 52.55 24.36
C PHE A 215 -41.41 51.67 24.79
N THR A 216 -41.10 50.63 24.02
CA THR A 216 -39.90 49.81 24.26
C THR A 216 -38.67 50.58 23.76
N PRO A 217 -37.62 50.78 24.58
CA PRO A 217 -36.44 51.54 24.16
C PRO A 217 -35.59 50.72 23.17
N ASP A 218 -35.14 51.34 22.09
CA ASP A 218 -34.25 50.72 21.10
C ASP A 218 -32.96 50.19 21.74
N MET A 219 -32.46 50.88 22.77
CA MET A 219 -31.30 50.46 23.55
C MET A 219 -31.48 49.07 24.20
N ALA A 220 -32.71 48.69 24.55
CA ALA A 220 -33.00 47.38 25.14
C ALA A 220 -32.87 46.28 24.09
N PHE A 221 -33.42 46.53 22.90
CA PHE A 221 -33.28 45.65 21.75
C PHE A 221 -31.80 45.49 21.36
N GLU A 222 -31.07 46.61 21.20
CA GLU A 222 -29.65 46.57 20.87
C GLU A 222 -28.83 45.79 21.91
N ALA A 223 -29.05 46.03 23.21
CA ALA A 223 -28.31 45.36 24.26
C ALA A 223 -28.50 43.83 24.21
N ILE A 224 -29.74 43.37 23.99
CA ILE A 224 -30.07 41.94 23.92
C ILE A 224 -29.49 41.31 22.65
N VAL A 225 -29.62 41.97 21.50
CA VAL A 225 -29.08 41.47 20.22
C VAL A 225 -27.56 41.39 20.26
N LYS A 226 -26.86 42.45 20.71
CA LYS A 226 -25.40 42.46 20.87
C LYS A 226 -24.93 41.30 21.77
N LYS A 227 -25.65 41.04 22.87
CA LYS A 227 -25.37 39.91 23.77
C LYS A 227 -25.47 38.55 23.07
N GLN A 228 -26.41 38.37 22.14
CA GLN A 228 -26.51 37.12 21.37
C GLN A 228 -25.41 37.02 20.29
N ILE A 229 -25.10 38.11 19.58
CA ILE A 229 -24.05 38.12 18.56
C ILE A 229 -22.69 37.72 19.16
N VAL A 230 -22.35 38.21 20.36
CA VAL A 230 -21.09 37.87 21.04
C VAL A 230 -20.95 36.37 21.30
N LYS A 231 -22.04 35.62 21.48
CA LYS A 231 -21.98 34.16 21.67
C LYS A 231 -21.44 33.42 20.44
N LEU A 232 -21.53 34.00 19.24
CA LEU A 232 -20.98 33.44 18.00
C LEU A 232 -19.45 33.34 18.01
N LYS A 233 -18.74 34.05 18.91
CA LYS A 233 -17.28 33.97 19.03
C LYS A 233 -16.80 32.55 19.29
N GLY A 234 -17.45 31.85 20.22
CA GLY A 234 -17.10 30.47 20.61
C GLY A 234 -17.10 29.48 19.43
N PRO A 235 -18.24 29.24 18.76
CA PRO A 235 -18.31 28.30 17.64
C PRO A 235 -17.45 28.74 16.44
N SER A 236 -17.28 30.06 16.21
CA SER A 236 -16.47 30.55 15.09
C SER A 236 -14.99 30.25 15.30
N LEU A 237 -14.45 30.50 16.51
CA LEU A 237 -13.07 30.13 16.86
C LEU A 237 -12.85 28.62 16.80
N LYS A 238 -13.81 27.83 17.31
CA LYS A 238 -13.77 26.36 17.24
C LYS A 238 -13.75 25.86 15.80
N SER A 239 -14.48 26.49 14.89
CA SER A 239 -14.44 26.16 13.47
C SER A 239 -13.04 26.38 12.88
N VAL A 240 -12.38 27.49 13.23
CA VAL A 240 -10.99 27.74 12.82
C VAL A 240 -10.06 26.64 13.35
N ASP A 241 -10.17 26.28 14.63
CA ASP A 241 -9.35 25.21 15.24
C ASP A 241 -9.48 23.88 14.49
N LEU A 242 -10.71 23.47 14.18
CA LEU A 242 -10.98 22.22 13.47
C LEU A 242 -10.39 22.22 12.06
N VAL A 243 -10.48 23.34 11.33
CA VAL A 243 -9.88 23.47 10.00
C VAL A 243 -8.35 23.39 10.09
N MET A 244 -7.73 24.07 11.06
CA MET A 244 -6.28 24.04 11.24
C MET A 244 -5.77 22.63 11.59
N GLN A 245 -6.51 21.88 12.41
CA GLN A 245 -6.21 20.47 12.69
C GLN A 245 -6.23 19.61 11.42
N GLU A 246 -7.24 19.80 10.56
CA GLU A 246 -7.33 19.03 9.31
C GLU A 246 -6.24 19.41 8.29
N LEU A 247 -5.84 20.69 8.23
CA LEU A 247 -4.70 21.12 7.43
C LEU A 247 -3.40 20.44 7.90
N ILE A 248 -3.13 20.44 9.20
CA ILE A 248 -1.95 19.77 9.77
C ILE A 248 -1.97 18.25 9.48
N ASN A 249 -3.13 17.60 9.61
CA ASN A 249 -3.28 16.19 9.28
C ASN A 249 -3.01 15.92 7.79
N THR A 250 -3.46 16.81 6.91
CA THR A 250 -3.23 16.72 5.47
C THR A 250 -1.74 16.84 5.15
N VAL A 251 -1.03 17.79 5.77
CA VAL A 251 0.43 17.93 5.64
C VAL A 251 1.14 16.62 5.99
N LYS A 252 0.85 16.05 7.17
CA LYS A 252 1.43 14.78 7.64
C LYS A 252 1.16 13.61 6.69
N LYS A 253 0.01 13.60 6.00
CA LYS A 253 -0.28 12.57 5.00
C LYS A 253 0.52 12.75 3.72
N CYS A 254 0.75 13.99 3.28
CA CYS A 254 1.57 14.29 2.10
C CYS A 254 3.06 13.98 2.35
N THR A 255 3.58 14.32 3.53
CA THR A 255 4.99 14.11 3.88
C THR A 255 5.38 12.65 4.02
N LYS A 256 4.43 11.71 4.20
CA LYS A 256 4.73 10.25 4.15
C LYS A 256 5.42 9.81 2.87
N LYS A 257 5.16 10.46 1.73
CA LYS A 257 5.86 10.16 0.46
C LYS A 257 7.31 10.67 0.44
N LEU A 258 7.68 11.57 1.35
CA LEU A 258 9.04 12.06 1.57
C LEU A 258 9.84 11.18 2.54
N ALA A 259 9.31 10.03 2.99
CA ALA A 259 9.96 9.15 3.97
C ALA A 259 11.36 8.67 3.54
N ASN A 260 11.65 8.67 2.23
CA ASN A 260 12.98 8.35 1.69
C ASN A 260 14.06 9.37 2.11
N PHE A 261 13.67 10.57 2.54
CA PHE A 261 14.55 11.63 3.06
C PHE A 261 14.07 12.11 4.45
N PRO A 262 14.42 11.40 5.54
CA PRO A 262 13.85 11.67 6.87
C PRO A 262 14.01 13.10 7.37
N ARG A 263 15.20 13.70 7.18
CA ARG A 263 15.46 15.10 7.57
C ARG A 263 14.64 16.10 6.75
N LEU A 264 14.46 15.84 5.46
CA LEU A 264 13.62 16.69 4.61
C LEU A 264 12.15 16.60 5.04
N CYS A 265 11.68 15.39 5.36
CA CYS A 265 10.34 15.17 5.87
C CYS A 265 10.07 15.98 7.15
N GLU A 266 10.96 15.87 8.14
CA GLU A 266 10.86 16.59 9.42
C GLU A 266 10.88 18.11 9.21
N GLU A 267 11.83 18.64 8.44
CA GLU A 267 11.92 20.08 8.17
C GLU A 267 10.71 20.60 7.37
N THR A 268 10.21 19.83 6.40
CA THR A 268 9.01 20.21 5.64
C THR A 268 7.79 20.28 6.55
N GLU A 269 7.57 19.26 7.39
CA GLU A 269 6.48 19.26 8.36
C GLU A 269 6.59 20.43 9.33
N ARG A 270 7.79 20.69 9.86
CA ARG A 270 8.05 21.78 10.81
C ARG A 270 7.74 23.15 10.20
N ILE A 271 8.26 23.42 8.99
CA ILE A 271 8.08 24.72 8.31
C ILE A 271 6.59 24.96 8.02
N VAL A 272 5.92 23.98 7.42
CA VAL A 272 4.51 24.12 7.03
C VAL A 272 3.60 24.21 8.27
N ALA A 273 3.84 23.39 9.31
CA ALA A 273 3.07 23.45 10.54
C ALA A 273 3.24 24.79 11.26
N ASN A 274 4.46 25.34 11.29
CA ASN A 274 4.70 26.66 11.86
C ASN A 274 3.97 27.76 11.07
N HIS A 275 3.99 27.68 9.74
CA HIS A 275 3.25 28.61 8.91
C HIS A 275 1.73 28.55 9.18
N ILE A 276 1.16 27.34 9.26
CA ILE A 276 -0.26 27.15 9.57
C ILE A 276 -0.61 27.78 10.94
N ARG A 277 0.22 27.57 11.97
CA ARG A 277 0.01 28.18 13.30
C ARG A 277 0.10 29.71 13.29
N GLU A 278 1.02 30.28 12.53
CA GLU A 278 1.10 31.74 12.38
C GLU A 278 -0.16 32.30 11.69
N ARG A 279 -0.66 31.60 10.66
CA ARG A 279 -1.89 31.96 9.96
C ARG A 279 -3.14 31.77 10.81
N GLU A 280 -3.14 30.79 11.71
CA GLU A 280 -4.23 30.55 12.67
C GLU A 280 -4.50 31.78 13.53
N GLY A 281 -3.46 32.37 14.14
CA GLY A 281 -3.62 33.58 14.97
C GLY A 281 -4.25 34.73 14.19
N LYS A 282 -3.70 35.06 13.02
CA LYS A 282 -4.22 36.11 12.13
C LYS A 282 -5.67 35.84 11.71
N THR A 283 -6.04 34.58 11.49
CA THR A 283 -7.40 34.19 11.08
C THR A 283 -8.38 34.34 12.25
N LYS A 284 -7.97 33.94 13.46
CA LYS A 284 -8.79 34.11 14.68
C LYS A 284 -9.05 35.58 14.95
N ASP A 285 -8.04 36.44 14.83
CA ASP A 285 -8.18 37.89 14.99
C ASP A 285 -9.18 38.46 13.97
N GLN A 286 -9.08 38.04 12.70
CA GLN A 286 -10.01 38.47 11.65
C GLN A 286 -11.45 38.00 11.92
N VAL A 287 -11.64 36.76 12.37
CA VAL A 287 -12.97 36.23 12.71
C VAL A 287 -13.58 36.99 13.88
N LEU A 288 -12.79 37.32 14.90
CA LEU A 288 -13.25 38.12 16.02
C LEU A 288 -13.62 39.54 15.58
N LEU A 289 -12.82 40.16 14.71
CA LEU A 289 -13.12 41.47 14.13
C LEU A 289 -14.44 41.46 13.35
N LEU A 290 -14.70 40.43 12.54
CA LEU A 290 -15.97 40.30 11.82
C LEU A 290 -17.17 40.27 12.77
N ILE A 291 -17.05 39.59 13.91
CA ILE A 291 -18.11 39.57 14.94
C ILE A 291 -18.22 40.93 15.62
N ASP A 292 -17.12 41.59 15.92
CA ASP A 292 -17.13 42.93 16.55
C ASP A 292 -17.75 43.99 15.62
N ILE A 293 -17.60 43.85 14.30
CA ILE A 293 -18.31 44.66 13.30
C ILE A 293 -19.83 44.45 13.43
N GLN A 294 -20.30 43.21 13.53
CA GLN A 294 -21.72 42.91 13.71
C GLN A 294 -22.27 43.46 15.05
N VAL A 295 -21.44 43.51 16.09
CA VAL A 295 -21.81 44.12 17.38
C VAL A 295 -21.83 45.66 17.31
N SER A 296 -21.04 46.26 16.43
CA SER A 296 -20.88 47.73 16.35
C SER A 296 -22.11 48.44 15.81
N TYR A 297 -22.84 47.82 14.88
CA TYR A 297 -24.03 48.42 14.28
C TYR A 297 -25.10 47.37 13.95
N ILE A 298 -26.33 47.60 14.39
CA ILE A 298 -27.48 46.77 14.08
C ILE A 298 -28.31 47.49 13.02
N ASN A 299 -28.33 46.94 11.80
CA ASN A 299 -29.07 47.51 10.69
C ASN A 299 -30.56 47.12 10.75
N THR A 300 -31.40 48.02 11.26
CA THR A 300 -32.86 47.84 11.27
C THR A 300 -33.52 48.13 9.91
N ASN A 301 -32.78 48.61 8.91
CA ASN A 301 -33.27 48.78 7.53
C ASN A 301 -33.00 47.57 6.64
N HIS A 302 -32.49 46.46 7.19
CA HIS A 302 -32.24 45.24 6.43
C HIS A 302 -33.55 44.67 5.89
N GLU A 303 -33.56 44.18 4.65
CA GLU A 303 -34.78 43.69 3.97
C GLU A 303 -35.49 42.56 4.72
N ASP A 304 -34.71 41.68 5.35
CA ASP A 304 -35.23 40.59 6.19
C ASP A 304 -35.67 41.03 7.60
N PHE A 305 -35.44 42.28 8.01
CA PHE A 305 -35.86 42.76 9.32
C PHE A 305 -37.31 43.23 9.29
N ILE A 306 -38.23 42.33 9.64
CA ILE A 306 -39.65 42.64 9.80
C ILE A 306 -39.89 43.24 11.19
N GLY A 307 -39.49 44.50 11.37
CA GLY A 307 -39.73 45.28 12.60
C GLY A 307 -40.40 46.62 12.27
N PHE A 308 -41.30 47.08 13.14
CA PHE A 308 -42.07 48.33 12.96
C PHE A 308 -42.96 48.33 11.71
N ALA A 309 -43.71 47.25 11.47
CA ALA A 309 -44.78 47.27 10.47
C ALA A 309 -45.76 48.41 10.77
N LYS A 310 -46.01 49.27 9.77
CA LYS A 310 -47.16 50.17 9.71
C LYS A 310 -48.46 49.37 9.74
#